data_AF-A0A2H5ZS63-F1
#
_entry.id   AF-A0A2H5ZS63-F1
#
_cell.length_a   1.000
_cell.length_b   1.000
_cell.length_c   1.000
_cell.angle_alpha   90.00
_cell.angle_beta   90.00
_cell.angle_gamma   90.00
#
_symmetry.space_group_name_H-M   'P 1'
#
loop_
_entity.id
_entity.type
_entity.pdbx_description
1 polymer ?
#
loop_
_entity_poly.entity_id
_entity_poly.type
_entity_poly.pdbx_seq_one_letter_code
_entity_poly.pdbx_strand_id
1 'polypeptide(L)' 'MAAHRFIFDSRDRAAAERLAVLAERSGAFKCRTVFNCTDACPQGIEITKAIQELKQAIVLSRA' A
#
# COMPACT_ATOMS: atom_id res chain seq x y z
N MET A 1 -3.48 6.33 5.50
CA MET A 1 -2.74 5.17 4.95
C MET A 1 -1.92 4.52 6.06
N ALA A 2 -2.42 3.42 6.66
CA ALA A 2 -1.79 2.83 7.85
C ALA A 2 -0.70 1.80 7.49
N ALA A 3 -0.98 0.88 6.56
CA ALA A 3 -0.03 -0.17 6.19
C ALA A 3 1.23 0.38 5.48
N HIS A 4 1.06 1.31 4.54
CA HIS A 4 2.18 1.98 3.85
C HIS A 4 3.15 2.62 4.84
N ARG A 5 2.62 3.36 5.83
CA ARG A 5 3.45 4.00 6.86
C ARG A 5 4.36 2.98 7.55
N PHE A 6 3.84 1.83 7.99
CA PHE A 6 4.66 0.83 8.67
C PHE A 6 5.61 0.10 7.74
N ILE A 7 5.19 -0.21 6.51
CA ILE A 7 6.03 -0.91 5.53
C ILE A 7 7.25 -0.08 5.13
N PHE A 8 7.12 1.24 5.07
CA PHE A 8 8.20 2.17 4.72
C PHE A 8 8.83 2.88 5.93
N ASP A 9 8.50 2.45 7.16
CA ASP A 9 9.19 2.92 8.38
C ASP A 9 10.43 2.05 8.63
N SER A 10 11.62 2.66 8.62
CA SER A 10 12.89 1.95 8.83
C SER A 10 13.00 1.27 10.19
N ARG A 11 12.13 1.60 11.14
CA ARG A 11 12.07 0.99 12.48
C ARG A 11 11.21 -0.27 12.50
N ASP A 12 10.33 -0.48 11.52
CA ASP A 12 9.45 -1.64 11.47
C ASP A 12 10.23 -2.89 11.02
N ARG A 13 10.06 -3.98 11.77
CA ARG A 13 10.74 -5.26 11.51
C ARG A 13 9.85 -6.33 10.89
N ALA A 14 8.60 -5.98 10.57
CA ALA A 14 7.58 -6.91 10.09
C ALA A 14 6.96 -6.42 8.76
N ALA A 15 7.74 -5.69 7.97
CA ALA A 15 7.36 -5.22 6.64
C ALA A 15 7.04 -6.40 5.69
N ALA A 16 7.83 -7.47 5.73
CA ALA A 16 7.60 -8.66 4.89
C ALA A 16 6.26 -9.34 5.21
N GLU A 17 5.92 -9.51 6.48
CA GLU A 17 4.63 -10.07 6.92
C GLU A 17 3.46 -9.20 6.47
N ARG A 18 3.58 -7.87 6.59
CA ARG A 18 2.54 -6.92 6.13
C ARG A 18 2.37 -6.96 4.62
N LEU A 19 3.46 -7.04 3.87
CA LEU A 19 3.42 -7.17 2.41
C LEU A 19 2.74 -8.48 1.98
N ALA A 20 2.96 -9.59 2.70
CA ALA A 20 2.29 -10.86 2.43
C ALA A 20 0.76 -10.75 2.58
N VAL A 21 0.28 -10.13 3.67
CA VAL A 21 -1.16 -9.87 3.88
C VAL A 21 -1.74 -8.99 2.77
N LEU A 22 -1.02 -7.94 2.36
CA LEU A 22 -1.48 -7.06 1.28
C LEU A 22 -1.44 -7.70 -0.11
N ALA A 23 -0.66 -8.77 -0.29
CA ALA A 23 -0.54 -9.49 -1.55
C ALA A 23 -1.71 -10.46 -1.82
N GLU A 24 -2.58 -10.69 -0.83
CA GLU A 24 -3.77 -11.53 -1.00
C GLU A 24 -4.76 -10.93 -2.01
N ARG A 25 -5.68 -11.77 -2.51
CA ARG A 25 -6.74 -11.36 -3.45
C ARG A 25 -7.66 -10.27 -2.90
N SER A 26 -7.77 -10.17 -1.58
CA SER A 26 -8.54 -9.15 -0.84
C SER A 26 -7.74 -7.86 -0.58
N GLY A 27 -6.42 -7.89 -0.78
CA GLY A 27 -5.50 -6.80 -0.42
C GLY A 27 -5.34 -5.73 -1.50
N ALA A 28 -4.10 -5.23 -1.65
CA ALA A 28 -3.78 -4.06 -2.46
C ALA A 28 -4.22 -4.21 -3.94
N PHE A 29 -4.24 -5.43 -4.46
CA PHE A 29 -4.58 -5.72 -5.86
C PHE A 29 -6.08 -5.58 -6.19
N LYS A 30 -6.98 -5.43 -5.21
CA LYS A 30 -8.38 -5.06 -5.49
C LYS A 30 -8.54 -3.62 -5.98
N CYS A 31 -7.58 -2.75 -5.67
CA CYS A 31 -7.64 -1.35 -6.08
C CYS A 31 -7.63 -1.24 -7.61
N ARG A 32 -8.69 -0.63 -8.16
CA ARG A 32 -8.88 -0.39 -9.60
C ARG A 32 -8.39 0.98 -10.07
N THR A 33 -7.67 1.71 -9.22
CA THR A 33 -7.05 2.99 -9.59
C THR A 33 -8.09 4.02 -10.08
N VAL A 34 -9.24 4.11 -9.39
CA VAL A 34 -10.34 5.04 -9.73
C VAL A 34 -10.23 6.42 -9.04
N PHE A 35 -9.19 6.62 -8.23
CA PHE A 35 -8.82 7.90 -7.58
C PHE A 35 -9.80 8.53 -6.58
N ASN A 36 -11.04 8.04 -6.46
CA ASN A 36 -12.02 8.55 -5.49
C ASN A 36 -11.50 8.70 -4.05
N CYS A 37 -10.57 7.84 -3.61
CA CYS A 37 -9.99 7.93 -2.27
C CYS A 37 -9.04 9.12 -2.10
N THR A 38 -8.26 9.48 -3.13
CA THR A 38 -7.40 10.66 -3.11
C THR A 38 -8.26 11.93 -3.11
N ASP A 39 -9.24 11.99 -4.03
CA ASP A 39 -10.12 13.18 -4.18
C ASP A 39 -10.98 13.46 -2.94
N ALA A 40 -11.46 12.40 -2.27
CA ALA A 40 -12.26 12.53 -1.07
C ALA A 40 -11.44 12.80 0.20
N CYS A 41 -10.10 12.79 0.15
CA CYS A 41 -9.28 12.86 1.35
C CYS A 41 -9.21 14.30 1.89
N PRO A 42 -9.78 14.59 3.08
CA PRO A 42 -9.76 15.95 3.65
C PRO A 42 -8.38 16.37 4.16
N GLN A 43 -7.40 15.47 4.13
CA GLN A 43 -6.03 15.71 4.60
C GLN A 43 -5.04 15.83 3.43
N GLY A 44 -5.52 15.81 2.17
CA GLY A 44 -4.66 15.89 0.99
C GLY A 44 -3.68 14.73 0.87
N ILE A 45 -4.04 13.55 1.39
CA ILE A 45 -3.18 12.37 1.29
C ILE A 45 -3.38 11.74 -0.09
N GLU A 46 -2.27 11.53 -0.78
CA GLU A 46 -2.20 10.80 -2.05
C GLU A 46 -2.41 9.29 -1.85
N ILE A 47 -3.63 8.88 -1.48
CA ILE A 47 -3.95 7.48 -1.12
C ILE A 47 -3.67 6.53 -2.28
N THR A 48 -4.08 6.90 -3.50
CA THR A 48 -3.86 6.05 -4.68
C THR A 48 -2.36 5.83 -4.93
N LYS A 49 -1.53 6.88 -4.80
CA LYS A 49 -0.08 6.78 -4.95
C LYS A 49 0.52 5.80 -3.95
N ALA A 50 0.15 5.92 -2.68
CA ALA A 50 0.65 5.03 -1.65
C ALA A 50 0.19 3.57 -1.86
N ILE A 51 -0.99 3.32 -2.45
CA ILE A 51 -1.42 1.96 -2.84
C ILE A 51 -0.54 1.43 -3.98
N GLN A 52 -0.15 2.26 -4.94
CA GLN A 52 0.72 1.85 -6.04
C GLN A 52 2.14 1.52 -5.57
N GLU A 53 2.70 2.31 -4.65
CA GLU A 53 4.01 2.03 -4.05
C GLU A 53 4.00 0.68 -3.30
N LEU A 54 2.89 0.35 -2.61
CA LEU A 54 2.70 -0.97 -2.00
C LEU A 54 2.63 -2.10 -3.03
N LYS A 55 1.88 -1.91 -4.13
CA LYS A 55 1.80 -2.91 -5.22
C LYS A 55 3.18 -3.15 -5.83
N GLN A 56 3.95 -2.08 -6.08
CA GLN A 56 5.31 -2.17 -6.59
C GLN A 56 6.22 -2.93 -5.62
N ALA A 57 6.19 -2.59 -4.33
CA ALA A 57 6.95 -3.32 -3.31
C ALA A 57 6.61 -4.83 -3.33
N ILE A 58 5.33 -5.20 -3.39
CA ILE A 58 4.93 -6.61 -3.46
C ILE A 58 5.48 -7.31 -4.71
N VAL A 59 5.45 -6.65 -5.87
CA VAL A 59 5.95 -7.23 -7.13
C VAL A 59 7.48 -7.36 -7.11
N LEU A 60 8.19 -6.33 -6.63
CA LEU A 60 9.65 -6.30 -6.60
C LEU A 60 10.24 -7.25 -5.54
N SER A 61 9.58 -7.40 -4.39
CA SER A 61 10.02 -8.34 -3.34
C SER A 61 9.80 -9.82 -3.70
N ARG A 62 9.19 -10.12 -4.85
CA ARG A 62 8.96 -11.49 -5.35
C ARG A 62 9.98 -11.94 -6.41
N ALA A 63 10.96 -11.11 -6.74
CA ALA A 63 12.04 -11.40 -7.70
C ALA A 63 13.29 -11.94 -6.99
#